data_AF-A0A0B2XAB0-F1
#
_entry.id   AF-A0A0B2XAB0-F1
#
_cell.length_a   1.000
_cell.length_b   1.000
_cell.length_c   1.000
_cell.angle_alpha   90.00
_cell.angle_beta   90.00
_cell.angle_gamma   90.00
#
_symmetry.space_group_name_H-M   'P 1'
#
loop_
_entity.id
_entity.type
_entity.pdbx_description
1 polymer ?
#
loop_
_entity_poly.entity_id
_entity_poly.type
_entity_poly.pdbx_seq_one_letter_code
_entity_poly.pdbx_strand_id
1 'polypeptide(L)'
;MSYTYGDYTVGLICTSPIELAASTLMLDEKHPALRPRSLDGFTLGQIGQHNIVIIWLGCGEENATAVTWAENKLLHDFPNIRFVLMAGFGGGAPTTPSDDPNKDIRLGDVVVGHSEGNYGGVLKYGREQVFQEGEFTQRDFFNKPPAILTDAVSELRAKSETVRSAISRHISDILTLKPGLRPKFQYQGHEHDELFEEDFQHKGEEGGCEMCDKERLVHREPRDTNDPVIHYGIIGSGPQDIWNSSTRERFRREQGILCLETMAYGLMPDVPCLVIRGICHYSDSHRNERWQRYAAATAAAYAKELLQIIPAGKVAPAEEELGIMKQKQQRKERDDILDLIISSPTYEEQHAEILQQRQPGTGQWFLESPEFTMWLGGEYQGLYCPGAPGTGKTVLASIAIEHIRAQPGRRSPVAFIYCNSKSEEEQTIKNLLGMVLHQFLSQCTSIPESVKEVFEKPMIIGRELVTLDIFDAITRLVDEEGPAYLVIDALDQCSDPVREALLTYVCRLQIYTDTRVMTTSRPMESIETSFPRDETLLIRADPGDVECYLDGRLSTLPQCVRDDADLWKEVKARIIEAANGSFPKGRYYLTFRKE
;
A
#
# COMPACT_ATOMS: atom_id res chain seq x y z
N MET A 1 -0.01 34.52 8.42
CA MET A 1 0.09 33.28 9.21
C MET A 1 1.05 32.34 8.49
N SER A 2 1.77 31.47 9.19
CA SER A 2 2.62 30.46 8.53
C SER A 2 1.76 29.23 8.28
N TYR A 3 1.56 28.85 7.01
CA TYR A 3 0.89 27.60 6.67
C TYR A 3 1.80 26.40 6.92
N THR A 4 1.19 25.26 7.24
CA THR A 4 1.81 23.95 7.46
C THR A 4 1.05 22.90 6.65
N TYR A 5 1.64 21.72 6.46
CA TYR A 5 0.99 20.60 5.76
C TYR A 5 -0.31 20.15 6.44
N GLY A 6 -0.46 20.34 7.75
CA GLY A 6 -1.67 20.01 8.50
C GLY A 6 -2.83 20.99 8.28
N ASP A 7 -2.59 22.16 7.68
CA ASP A 7 -3.65 23.15 7.52
C ASP A 7 -4.58 22.86 6.33
N TYR A 8 -4.24 21.88 5.48
CA TYR A 8 -4.97 21.53 4.27
C TYR A 8 -5.84 20.31 4.49
N THR A 9 -7.11 20.42 4.08
CA THR A 9 -8.14 19.41 4.34
C THR A 9 -8.82 18.88 3.09
N VAL A 10 -8.57 19.51 1.93
CA VAL A 10 -9.14 19.12 0.65
C VAL A 10 -8.03 18.96 -0.39
N GLY A 11 -8.01 17.81 -1.06
CA GLY A 11 -7.17 17.58 -2.22
C GLY A 11 -7.91 17.87 -3.52
N LEU A 12 -7.22 18.37 -4.54
CA LEU A 12 -7.75 18.52 -5.89
C LEU A 12 -6.75 17.94 -6.90
N ILE A 13 -7.16 16.93 -7.67
CA ILE A 13 -6.32 16.29 -8.68
C ILE A 13 -6.65 16.82 -10.06
N CYS A 14 -5.63 17.31 -10.75
CA CYS A 14 -5.65 17.68 -12.17
C CYS A 14 -4.78 16.69 -12.96
N THR A 15 -5.23 16.30 -14.14
CA THR A 15 -4.55 15.35 -15.02
C THR A 15 -3.92 16.02 -16.24
N SER A 16 -4.20 17.31 -16.47
CA SER A 16 -3.52 18.10 -17.51
C SER A 16 -3.12 19.51 -17.03
N PRO A 17 -2.18 20.17 -17.72
CA PRO A 17 -1.83 21.58 -17.44
C PRO A 17 -3.01 22.54 -17.62
N ILE A 18 -3.98 22.21 -18.50
CA ILE A 18 -5.19 23.02 -18.72
C ILE A 18 -6.07 22.98 -17.47
N GLU A 19 -6.25 21.80 -16.89
CA GLU A 19 -7.04 21.60 -15.67
C GLU A 19 -6.35 22.25 -14.47
N LEU A 20 -5.03 22.11 -14.34
CA LEU A 20 -4.27 22.80 -13.30
C LEU A 20 -4.46 24.31 -13.39
N ALA A 21 -4.38 24.87 -14.61
CA ALA A 21 -4.60 26.28 -14.82
C ALA A 21 -6.02 26.71 -14.46
N ALA A 22 -7.04 25.96 -14.89
CA ALA A 22 -8.45 26.23 -14.58
C ALA A 22 -8.71 26.20 -13.06
N SER A 23 -8.26 25.15 -12.38
CA SER A 23 -8.42 24.97 -10.93
C SER A 23 -7.67 26.04 -10.14
N THR A 24 -6.46 26.42 -10.56
CA THR A 24 -5.69 27.51 -9.93
C THR A 24 -6.38 28.86 -10.07
N LEU A 25 -7.10 29.10 -11.17
CA LEU A 25 -7.85 30.34 -11.38
C LEU A 25 -9.06 30.46 -10.45
N MET A 26 -9.58 29.35 -9.92
CA MET A 26 -10.72 29.32 -9.02
C MET A 26 -10.37 29.58 -7.54
N LEU A 27 -9.08 29.62 -7.20
CA LEU A 27 -8.61 29.99 -5.86
C LEU A 27 -9.04 31.42 -5.49
N ASP A 28 -9.55 31.58 -4.27
CA ASP A 28 -9.79 32.90 -3.67
C ASP A 28 -8.46 33.51 -3.21
N GLU A 29 -7.57 32.70 -2.63
CA GLU A 29 -6.21 33.07 -2.25
C GLU A 29 -5.21 31.99 -2.69
N LYS A 30 -4.03 32.39 -3.17
CA LYS A 30 -2.90 31.48 -3.40
C LYS A 30 -1.93 31.57 -2.21
N HIS A 31 -1.63 30.43 -1.59
CA HIS A 31 -0.72 30.37 -0.46
C HIS A 31 0.75 30.27 -0.90
N PRO A 32 1.71 30.67 -0.05
CA PRO A 32 3.13 30.43 -0.27
C PRO A 32 3.47 28.94 -0.38
N ALA A 33 4.49 28.61 -1.17
CA ALA A 33 4.99 27.25 -1.27
C ALA A 33 5.57 26.76 0.07
N LEU A 34 5.29 25.51 0.42
CA LEU A 34 5.96 24.81 1.53
C LEU A 34 7.24 24.13 1.02
N ARG A 35 8.18 23.84 1.93
CA ARG A 35 9.37 23.04 1.58
C ARG A 35 8.91 21.66 1.09
N PRO A 36 9.29 21.22 -0.12
CA PRO A 36 8.88 19.92 -0.65
C PRO A 36 9.27 18.79 0.31
N ARG A 37 8.41 17.76 0.37
CA ARG A 37 8.66 16.50 1.06
C ARG A 37 8.79 15.39 0.01
N SER A 38 7.80 14.52 -0.09
CA SER A 38 7.79 13.40 -1.02
C SER A 38 7.01 13.71 -2.30
N LEU A 39 6.05 14.63 -2.22
CA LEU A 39 5.30 15.19 -3.34
C LEU A 39 5.98 16.45 -3.87
N ASP A 40 6.39 16.42 -5.14
CA ASP A 40 6.84 17.59 -5.89
C ASP A 40 5.72 18.13 -6.79
N GLY A 41 5.65 19.44 -6.98
CA GLY A 41 4.77 20.05 -7.99
C GLY A 41 3.30 20.19 -7.59
N PHE A 42 3.02 20.78 -6.42
CA PHE A 42 1.66 21.12 -5.98
C PHE A 42 1.45 22.65 -5.89
N THR A 43 0.19 23.08 -5.93
CA THR A 43 -0.24 24.46 -5.69
C THR A 43 -1.12 24.51 -4.45
N LEU A 44 -0.81 25.42 -3.53
CA LEU A 44 -1.57 25.64 -2.31
C LEU A 44 -2.43 26.89 -2.41
N GLY A 45 -3.63 26.82 -1.85
CA GLY A 45 -4.51 27.98 -1.79
C GLY A 45 -5.75 27.76 -0.95
N GLN A 46 -6.70 28.66 -1.12
CA GLN A 46 -7.97 28.66 -0.42
C GLN A 46 -9.14 28.77 -1.40
N ILE A 47 -10.20 28.01 -1.15
CA ILE A 47 -11.52 28.21 -1.74
C ILE A 47 -12.55 28.28 -0.63
N GLY A 48 -13.28 29.39 -0.54
CA GLY A 48 -14.20 29.67 0.55
C GLY A 48 -13.48 29.59 1.90
N GLN A 49 -13.89 28.65 2.74
CA GLN A 49 -13.31 28.42 4.07
C GLN A 49 -12.30 27.26 4.10
N HIS A 50 -11.99 26.65 2.95
CA HIS A 50 -11.16 25.44 2.87
C HIS A 50 -9.79 25.77 2.32
N ASN A 51 -8.76 25.32 3.02
CA ASN A 51 -7.41 25.28 2.49
C ASN A 51 -7.27 24.04 1.61
N ILE A 52 -6.92 24.26 0.35
CA ILE A 52 -6.86 23.22 -0.66
C ILE A 52 -5.46 23.06 -1.21
N VAL A 53 -5.11 21.81 -1.52
CA VAL A 53 -3.89 21.46 -2.25
C VAL A 53 -4.28 20.92 -3.61
N ILE A 54 -3.80 21.58 -4.66
CA ILE A 54 -3.99 21.19 -6.05
C ILE A 54 -2.73 20.45 -6.50
N ILE A 55 -2.88 19.21 -6.92
CA ILE A 55 -1.80 18.40 -7.47
C ILE A 55 -2.04 18.18 -8.96
N TRP A 56 -0.95 18.10 -9.71
CA TRP A 56 -0.98 17.80 -11.14
C TRP A 56 -0.11 16.58 -11.41
N LEU A 57 -0.67 15.62 -12.15
CA LEU A 57 0.06 14.45 -12.62
C LEU A 57 1.05 14.93 -13.67
N GLY A 58 2.35 14.97 -13.32
CA GLY A 58 3.44 15.52 -14.13
C GLY A 58 3.46 15.04 -15.59
N CYS A 59 4.35 15.62 -16.41
CA CYS A 59 4.56 15.20 -17.81
C CYS A 59 5.25 13.81 -17.87
N GLY A 60 4.53 12.73 -17.55
CA GLY A 60 4.96 11.33 -17.55
C GLY A 60 3.84 10.41 -18.06
N GLU A 61 3.99 9.09 -17.93
CA GLU A 61 2.99 8.12 -18.42
C GLU A 61 1.60 8.43 -17.85
N GLU A 62 0.72 8.97 -18.70
CA GLU A 62 -0.70 9.23 -18.44
C GLU A 62 -1.44 7.89 -18.26
N ASN A 63 -1.25 7.27 -17.11
CA ASN A 63 -1.81 5.97 -16.78
C ASN A 63 -2.37 5.95 -15.34
N ALA A 64 -3.15 4.92 -15.04
CA ALA A 64 -3.72 4.75 -13.70
C ALA A 64 -2.71 4.78 -12.55
N THR A 65 -1.47 4.29 -12.76
CA THR A 65 -0.46 4.24 -11.69
C THR A 65 0.01 5.62 -11.26
N ALA A 66 0.02 6.60 -12.17
CA ALA A 66 0.34 7.99 -11.84
C ALA A 66 -0.71 8.60 -10.88
N VAL A 67 -1.99 8.28 -11.09
CA VAL A 67 -3.09 8.73 -10.21
C VAL A 67 -2.95 8.11 -8.82
N THR A 68 -2.79 6.78 -8.75
CA THR A 68 -2.58 6.07 -7.48
C THR A 68 -1.37 6.62 -6.73
N TRP A 69 -0.27 6.87 -7.43
CA TRP A 69 0.96 7.43 -6.86
C TRP A 69 0.75 8.83 -6.29
N ALA A 70 0.10 9.72 -7.06
CA ALA A 70 -0.15 11.09 -6.64
C ALA A 70 -1.11 11.17 -5.45
N GLU A 71 -2.14 10.31 -5.41
CA GLU A 71 -3.02 10.17 -4.24
C GLU A 71 -2.25 9.70 -3.01
N ASN A 72 -1.40 8.67 -3.14
CA ASN A 72 -0.60 8.17 -2.02
C ASN A 72 0.31 9.27 -1.44
N LYS A 73 1.02 9.99 -2.31
CA LYS A 73 1.93 11.07 -1.90
C LYS A 73 1.17 12.26 -1.30
N LEU A 74 0.00 12.61 -1.85
CA LEU A 74 -0.88 13.63 -1.28
C LEU A 74 -1.30 13.27 0.16
N LEU A 75 -1.82 12.05 0.37
CA LEU A 75 -2.31 11.61 1.67
C LEU A 75 -1.17 11.42 2.69
N HIS A 76 0.01 11.04 2.22
CA HIS A 76 1.22 10.95 3.03
C HIS A 76 1.69 12.33 3.51
N ASP A 77 1.84 13.29 2.60
CA ASP A 77 2.41 14.59 2.92
C ASP A 77 1.43 15.52 3.64
N PHE A 78 0.12 15.42 3.32
CA PHE A 78 -0.97 16.24 3.86
C PHE A 78 -1.90 15.40 4.75
N PRO A 79 -1.57 15.25 6.05
CA PRO A 79 -2.20 14.26 6.92
C PRO A 79 -3.66 14.56 7.29
N ASN A 80 -4.18 15.74 6.93
CA ASN A 80 -5.53 16.19 7.29
C ASN A 80 -6.50 16.22 6.11
N ILE A 81 -6.09 15.77 4.92
CA ILE A 81 -6.96 15.61 3.75
C ILE A 81 -8.10 14.65 4.09
N ARG A 82 -9.33 15.08 3.79
CA ARG A 82 -10.57 14.34 4.11
C ARG A 82 -11.21 13.71 2.89
N PHE A 83 -11.11 14.42 1.78
CA PHE A 83 -11.61 13.97 0.51
C PHE A 83 -10.82 14.65 -0.59
N VAL A 84 -10.93 14.06 -1.77
CA VAL A 84 -10.30 14.53 -2.99
C VAL A 84 -11.40 14.91 -3.98
N LEU A 85 -11.19 16.00 -4.71
CA LEU A 85 -11.96 16.35 -5.89
C LEU A 85 -11.10 16.07 -7.12
N MET A 86 -11.65 15.38 -8.11
CA MET A 86 -11.00 15.21 -9.40
C MET A 86 -11.77 16.05 -10.42
N ALA A 87 -11.31 17.26 -10.66
CA ALA A 87 -11.99 18.24 -11.49
C ALA A 87 -11.21 18.49 -12.78
N GLY A 88 -11.87 18.33 -13.92
CA GLY A 88 -11.24 18.55 -15.22
C GLY A 88 -12.21 18.39 -16.37
N PHE A 89 -11.72 18.03 -17.56
CA PHE A 89 -12.59 17.85 -18.73
C PHE A 89 -12.74 16.39 -19.14
N GLY A 90 -13.80 16.08 -19.90
CA GLY A 90 -14.07 14.77 -20.44
C GLY A 90 -15.02 14.84 -21.65
N GLY A 91 -15.29 13.68 -22.24
CA GLY A 91 -16.22 13.56 -23.36
C GLY A 91 -17.64 13.28 -22.86
N GLY A 92 -18.64 13.91 -23.48
CA GLY A 92 -20.05 13.73 -23.15
C GLY A 92 -20.66 12.55 -23.90
N ALA A 93 -21.62 11.89 -23.24
CA ALA A 93 -22.48 10.86 -23.83
C ALA A 93 -23.93 11.37 -23.89
N PRO A 94 -24.25 12.29 -24.82
CA PRO A 94 -25.57 12.91 -24.89
C PRO A 94 -26.65 11.85 -25.13
N THR A 95 -27.80 12.05 -24.49
CA THR A 95 -28.99 11.26 -24.78
C THR A 95 -29.68 11.76 -26.04
N THR A 96 -30.68 11.02 -26.53
CA THR A 96 -31.53 11.51 -27.62
C THR A 96 -32.14 12.86 -27.20
N PRO A 97 -32.11 13.90 -28.05
CA PRO A 97 -32.67 15.21 -27.71
C PRO A 97 -34.09 15.09 -27.18
N SER A 98 -34.36 15.82 -26.10
CA SER A 98 -35.66 15.85 -25.46
C SER A 98 -36.33 17.22 -25.62
N ASP A 99 -37.64 17.29 -25.42
CA ASP A 99 -38.38 18.56 -25.41
C ASP A 99 -37.89 19.53 -24.33
N ASP A 100 -37.20 19.02 -23.30
CA ASP A 100 -36.48 19.82 -22.32
C ASP A 100 -34.99 19.96 -22.73
N PRO A 101 -34.56 21.14 -23.21
CA PRO A 101 -33.18 21.36 -23.68
C PRO A 101 -32.14 21.32 -22.55
N ASN A 102 -32.56 21.28 -21.28
CA ASN A 102 -31.64 21.12 -20.14
C ASN A 102 -31.30 19.66 -19.84
N LYS A 103 -31.99 18.68 -20.43
CA LYS A 103 -31.62 17.25 -20.33
C LYS A 103 -30.58 16.82 -21.35
N ASP A 104 -30.41 17.62 -22.39
CA ASP A 104 -29.42 17.42 -23.44
C ASP A 104 -28.04 17.86 -22.94
N ILE A 105 -27.04 16.99 -23.05
CA ILE A 105 -25.66 17.30 -22.63
C ILE A 105 -24.98 18.10 -23.74
N ARG A 106 -24.44 19.27 -23.38
CA ARG A 106 -23.77 20.18 -24.32
C ARG A 106 -22.32 20.45 -23.99
N LEU A 107 -21.55 20.89 -24.98
CA LEU A 107 -20.17 21.31 -24.74
C LEU A 107 -20.14 22.49 -23.76
N GLY A 108 -19.28 22.39 -22.75
CA GLY A 108 -19.19 23.32 -21.63
C GLY A 108 -20.05 22.96 -20.42
N ASP A 109 -21.03 22.05 -20.54
CA ASP A 109 -21.78 21.51 -19.40
C ASP A 109 -20.87 20.77 -18.43
N VAL A 110 -21.38 20.50 -17.23
CA VAL A 110 -20.66 19.77 -16.18
C VAL A 110 -21.38 18.47 -15.87
N VAL A 111 -20.67 17.35 -15.89
CA VAL A 111 -21.12 16.06 -15.37
C VAL A 111 -20.45 15.81 -14.02
N VAL A 112 -21.27 15.52 -13.01
CA VAL A 112 -20.84 15.18 -11.66
C VAL A 112 -21.08 13.70 -11.43
N GLY A 113 -20.02 12.98 -11.08
CA GLY A 113 -20.05 11.55 -10.80
C GLY A 113 -20.97 11.25 -9.63
N HIS A 114 -22.19 10.81 -9.92
CA HIS A 114 -23.22 10.52 -8.93
C HIS A 114 -24.09 9.37 -9.43
N SER A 115 -24.50 8.48 -8.54
CA SER A 115 -25.44 7.43 -8.90
C SER A 115 -26.51 7.25 -7.82
N GLU A 116 -27.71 6.92 -8.25
CA GLU A 116 -28.81 6.57 -7.37
C GLU A 116 -28.62 5.10 -6.91
N GLY A 117 -28.54 4.86 -5.59
CA GLY A 117 -28.41 3.52 -5.00
C GLY A 117 -27.02 3.19 -4.42
N ASN A 118 -26.58 1.94 -4.62
CA ASN A 118 -25.39 1.32 -4.01
C ASN A 118 -24.12 1.40 -4.88
N TYR A 119 -24.18 2.03 -6.05
CA TYR A 119 -23.04 2.17 -6.95
C TYR A 119 -22.23 3.44 -6.65
N GLY A 120 -20.99 3.50 -7.12
CA GLY A 120 -20.25 4.76 -7.20
C GLY A 120 -20.71 5.63 -8.37
N GLY A 121 -20.26 6.88 -8.39
CA GLY A 121 -20.49 7.79 -9.51
C GLY A 121 -19.54 7.57 -10.70
N VAL A 122 -18.62 6.60 -10.60
CA VAL A 122 -17.61 6.30 -11.61
C VAL A 122 -17.62 4.81 -11.91
N LEU A 123 -17.71 4.46 -13.19
CA LEU A 123 -17.61 3.10 -13.72
C LEU A 123 -16.24 2.91 -14.37
N LYS A 124 -15.43 1.98 -13.84
CA LYS A 124 -14.15 1.60 -14.43
C LYS A 124 -14.37 0.63 -15.59
N TYR A 125 -13.62 0.79 -16.67
CA TYR A 125 -13.62 -0.15 -17.79
C TYR A 125 -12.20 -0.39 -18.32
N GLY A 126 -11.94 -1.61 -18.78
CA GLY A 126 -10.68 -2.00 -19.41
C GLY A 126 -10.78 -2.03 -20.92
N ARG A 127 -9.66 -2.40 -21.57
CA ARG A 127 -9.62 -2.58 -23.04
C ARG A 127 -10.55 -3.70 -23.50
N GLU A 128 -10.71 -4.74 -22.69
CA GLU A 128 -11.56 -5.89 -23.03
C GLU A 128 -13.04 -5.50 -23.18
N GLN A 129 -13.55 -4.65 -22.29
CA GLN A 129 -14.92 -4.11 -22.37
C GLN A 129 -15.12 -3.15 -23.56
N VAL A 130 -14.05 -2.57 -24.09
CA VAL A 130 -14.10 -1.78 -25.33
C VAL A 130 -14.23 -2.69 -26.55
N PHE A 131 -13.51 -3.80 -26.61
CA PHE A 131 -13.38 -4.63 -27.81
C PHE A 131 -14.24 -5.93 -27.85
N GLN A 132 -14.71 -6.47 -26.73
CA GLN A 132 -15.28 -7.83 -26.67
C GLN A 132 -16.71 -7.97 -26.12
N GLU A 133 -17.53 -6.92 -25.99
CA GLU A 133 -18.88 -7.01 -25.37
C GLU A 133 -18.85 -7.73 -24.00
N GLY A 134 -17.77 -7.54 -23.23
CA GLY A 134 -17.65 -8.12 -21.88
C GLY A 134 -18.66 -7.50 -20.92
N GLU A 135 -19.25 -8.31 -20.04
CA GLU A 135 -20.23 -7.86 -19.04
C GLU A 135 -19.57 -6.96 -17.97
N PHE A 136 -20.28 -5.89 -17.59
CA PHE A 136 -19.91 -5.05 -16.45
C PHE A 136 -20.43 -5.65 -15.14
N THR A 137 -19.63 -5.60 -14.08
CA THR A 137 -19.97 -6.09 -12.74
C THR A 137 -20.00 -4.95 -11.73
N GLN A 138 -20.65 -5.19 -10.58
CA GLN A 138 -20.68 -4.19 -9.49
C GLN A 138 -19.28 -3.82 -8.95
N ARG A 139 -18.28 -4.70 -9.12
CA ARG A 139 -16.89 -4.44 -8.69
C ARG A 139 -16.17 -3.41 -9.54
N ASP A 140 -16.73 -3.10 -10.71
CA ASP A 140 -16.15 -2.14 -11.64
C ASP A 140 -16.49 -0.69 -11.25
N PHE A 141 -17.40 -0.46 -10.30
CA PHE A 141 -17.70 0.87 -9.80
C PHE A 141 -16.70 1.31 -8.72
N PHE A 142 -16.29 2.57 -8.79
CA PHE A 142 -15.51 3.20 -7.71
C PHE A 142 -16.36 3.34 -6.44
N ASN A 143 -15.74 3.58 -5.29
CA ASN A 143 -16.49 3.78 -4.05
C ASN A 143 -17.35 5.04 -4.12
N LYS A 144 -18.48 5.01 -3.41
CA LYS A 144 -19.40 6.14 -3.31
C LYS A 144 -18.68 7.33 -2.65
N PRO A 145 -18.84 8.57 -3.17
CA PRO A 145 -18.33 9.76 -2.50
C PRO A 145 -18.82 9.82 -1.04
N PRO A 146 -18.03 10.37 -0.11
CA PRO A 146 -18.42 10.47 1.28
C PRO A 146 -19.69 11.32 1.44
N ALA A 147 -20.46 11.07 2.52
CA ALA A 147 -21.75 11.71 2.77
C ALA A 147 -21.68 13.25 2.68
N ILE A 148 -20.59 13.85 3.17
CA ILE A 148 -20.36 15.30 3.08
C ILE A 148 -20.42 15.83 1.64
N LEU A 149 -19.90 15.07 0.66
CA LEU A 149 -19.95 15.45 -0.75
C LEU A 149 -21.31 15.14 -1.36
N THR A 150 -21.93 14.01 -1.05
CA THR A 150 -23.25 13.67 -1.60
C THR A 150 -24.36 14.59 -1.09
N ASP A 151 -24.27 15.01 0.18
CA ASP A 151 -25.20 15.96 0.78
C ASP A 151 -25.02 17.34 0.16
N ALA A 152 -23.77 17.80 -0.02
CA ALA A 152 -23.47 19.07 -0.68
C ALA A 152 -23.91 19.09 -2.16
N VAL A 153 -23.75 17.97 -2.88
CA VAL A 153 -24.29 17.80 -4.24
C VAL A 153 -25.81 17.91 -4.23
N SER A 154 -26.48 17.27 -3.28
CA SER A 154 -27.95 17.32 -3.15
C SER A 154 -28.44 18.74 -2.81
N GLU A 155 -27.72 19.45 -1.95
CA GLU A 155 -28.01 20.84 -1.60
C GLU A 155 -27.81 21.78 -2.80
N LEU A 156 -26.72 21.62 -3.57
CA LEU A 156 -26.52 22.38 -4.80
C LEU A 156 -27.62 22.12 -5.82
N ARG A 157 -28.02 20.86 -5.99
CA ARG A 157 -29.12 20.48 -6.90
C ARG A 157 -30.44 21.12 -6.47
N ALA A 158 -30.76 21.10 -5.18
CA ALA A 158 -31.94 21.79 -4.66
C ALA A 158 -31.85 23.32 -4.85
N LYS A 159 -30.67 23.90 -4.67
CA LYS A 159 -30.44 25.33 -4.86
C LYS A 159 -30.60 25.74 -6.32
N SER A 160 -30.16 24.91 -7.28
CA SER A 160 -30.31 25.20 -8.71
C SER A 160 -31.75 25.33 -9.19
N GLU A 161 -32.72 24.74 -8.47
CA GLU A 161 -34.16 24.91 -8.75
C GLU A 161 -34.67 26.33 -8.45
N THR A 162 -33.95 27.09 -7.60
CA THR A 162 -34.38 28.41 -7.12
C THR A 162 -33.46 29.55 -7.54
N VAL A 163 -32.17 29.26 -7.72
CA VAL A 163 -31.13 30.23 -8.06
C VAL A 163 -30.20 29.63 -9.10
N ARG A 164 -29.88 30.39 -10.14
CA ARG A 164 -28.91 29.96 -11.15
C ARG A 164 -27.55 29.66 -10.53
N SER A 165 -26.88 28.64 -11.07
CA SER A 165 -25.50 28.33 -10.72
C SER A 165 -24.58 29.56 -10.89
N ALA A 166 -23.57 29.63 -10.04
CA ALA A 166 -22.52 30.63 -10.07
C ALA A 166 -21.42 30.35 -11.11
N ILE A 167 -21.40 29.20 -11.80
CA ILE A 167 -20.32 28.78 -12.72
C ILE A 167 -19.97 29.90 -13.70
N SER A 168 -20.93 30.39 -14.48
CA SER A 168 -20.72 31.45 -15.47
C SER A 168 -20.21 32.74 -14.82
N ARG A 169 -20.66 33.04 -13.60
CA ARG A 169 -20.24 34.22 -12.83
C ARG A 169 -18.79 34.10 -12.39
N HIS A 170 -18.39 32.97 -11.80
CA HIS A 170 -17.01 32.72 -11.40
C HIS A 170 -16.04 32.84 -12.57
N ILE A 171 -16.39 32.26 -13.73
CA ILE A 171 -15.58 32.38 -14.95
C ILE A 171 -15.52 33.85 -15.40
N SER A 172 -16.66 34.56 -15.43
CA SER A 172 -16.71 35.97 -15.84
C SER A 172 -15.91 36.90 -14.92
N ASP A 173 -15.93 36.66 -13.61
CA ASP A 173 -15.16 37.41 -12.62
C ASP A 173 -13.65 37.26 -12.89
N ILE A 174 -13.19 36.02 -13.14
CA ILE A 174 -11.79 35.73 -13.49
C ILE A 174 -11.39 36.41 -14.80
N LEU A 175 -12.25 36.35 -15.83
CA LEU A 175 -12.01 36.97 -17.12
C LEU A 175 -12.07 38.50 -17.09
N THR A 176 -12.69 39.06 -16.06
CA THR A 176 -12.69 40.50 -15.79
C THR A 176 -11.40 40.91 -15.07
N LEU A 177 -10.96 40.13 -14.08
CA LEU A 177 -9.69 40.35 -13.37
C LEU A 177 -8.47 40.12 -14.27
N LYS A 178 -8.55 39.19 -15.23
CA LYS A 178 -7.44 38.83 -16.13
C LYS A 178 -7.91 38.81 -17.60
N PRO A 179 -8.09 39.99 -18.24
CA PRO A 179 -8.66 40.08 -19.60
C PRO A 179 -7.91 39.29 -20.68
N GLY A 180 -6.59 39.12 -20.53
CA GLY A 180 -5.77 38.33 -21.47
C GLY A 180 -6.11 36.83 -21.52
N LEU A 181 -6.91 36.32 -20.57
CA LEU A 181 -7.38 34.93 -20.56
C LEU A 181 -8.68 34.72 -21.35
N ARG A 182 -9.37 35.81 -21.75
CA ARG A 182 -10.66 35.73 -22.48
C ARG A 182 -10.59 34.83 -23.72
N PRO A 183 -9.61 34.96 -24.63
CA PRO A 183 -9.55 34.11 -25.82
C PRO A 183 -9.39 32.61 -25.51
N LYS A 184 -8.99 32.26 -24.28
CA LYS A 184 -8.68 30.89 -23.86
C LYS A 184 -9.80 30.23 -23.06
N PHE A 185 -10.47 30.98 -22.17
CA PHE A 185 -11.38 30.43 -21.15
C PHE A 185 -12.80 30.98 -21.24
N GLN A 186 -13.13 31.80 -22.24
CA GLN A 186 -14.52 32.23 -22.46
C GLN A 186 -15.39 31.11 -23.03
N TYR A 187 -16.70 31.27 -22.91
CA TYR A 187 -17.67 30.43 -23.63
C TYR A 187 -17.41 30.48 -25.14
N GLN A 188 -17.44 29.32 -25.79
CA GLN A 188 -16.97 29.18 -27.17
C GLN A 188 -18.06 29.40 -28.23
N GLY A 189 -19.30 29.71 -27.84
CA GLY A 189 -20.41 29.97 -28.75
C GLY A 189 -21.23 28.72 -29.08
N HIS A 190 -22.55 28.87 -29.14
CA HIS A 190 -23.49 27.77 -29.43
C HIS A 190 -23.32 27.19 -30.84
N GLU A 191 -22.86 28.01 -31.78
CA GLU A 191 -22.56 27.65 -33.16
C GLU A 191 -21.36 26.70 -33.28
N HIS A 192 -20.60 26.54 -32.21
CA HIS A 192 -19.44 25.65 -32.11
C HIS A 192 -19.72 24.42 -31.23
N ASP A 193 -20.97 24.26 -30.79
CA ASP A 193 -21.51 23.08 -30.16
C ASP A 193 -22.19 22.19 -31.22
N GLU A 194 -21.40 21.32 -31.82
CA GLU A 194 -21.79 20.51 -32.98
C GLU A 194 -21.86 19.02 -32.59
N LEU A 195 -23.08 18.50 -32.48
CA LEU A 195 -23.36 17.07 -32.28
C LEU A 195 -23.87 16.48 -33.60
N PHE A 196 -23.16 15.50 -34.15
CA PHE A 196 -23.56 14.79 -35.36
C PHE A 196 -24.35 13.52 -35.04
N GLU A 197 -25.12 13.05 -36.01
CA GLU A 197 -25.83 11.77 -35.94
C GLU A 197 -24.87 10.59 -35.66
N GLU A 198 -25.38 9.55 -34.99
CA GLU A 198 -24.58 8.41 -34.50
C GLU A 198 -23.76 7.72 -35.60
N ASP A 199 -24.32 7.56 -36.80
CA ASP A 199 -23.71 6.88 -37.94
C ASP A 199 -22.80 7.80 -38.78
N PHE A 200 -22.72 9.09 -38.45
CA PHE A 200 -21.91 10.04 -39.20
C PHE A 200 -20.45 10.02 -38.74
N GLN A 201 -19.54 9.71 -39.66
CA GLN A 201 -18.10 9.73 -39.43
C GLN A 201 -17.49 11.06 -39.88
N HIS A 202 -16.55 11.56 -39.06
CA HIS A 202 -15.77 12.74 -39.37
C HIS A 202 -15.06 12.61 -40.73
N LYS A 203 -15.12 13.67 -41.57
CA LYS A 203 -14.59 13.68 -42.95
C LYS A 203 -13.27 14.45 -43.13
N GLY A 204 -12.73 15.06 -42.08
CA GLY A 204 -11.50 15.86 -42.11
C GLY A 204 -10.27 15.15 -41.54
N GLU A 205 -9.11 15.80 -41.62
CA GLU A 205 -7.92 15.47 -40.82
C GLU A 205 -8.10 15.96 -39.37
N GLU A 206 -7.21 15.58 -38.45
CA GLU A 206 -7.34 15.90 -37.01
C GLU A 206 -7.59 17.40 -36.75
N GLY A 207 -8.83 17.74 -36.38
CA GLY A 207 -9.23 19.05 -35.86
C GLY A 207 -10.27 19.79 -36.72
N GLY A 208 -11.33 20.27 -36.06
CA GLY A 208 -12.39 21.05 -36.70
C GLY A 208 -13.48 20.19 -37.36
N CYS A 209 -14.56 20.81 -37.81
CA CYS A 209 -15.70 20.13 -38.46
C CYS A 209 -16.16 20.88 -39.72
N GLU A 210 -15.27 21.64 -40.35
CA GLU A 210 -15.54 22.47 -41.52
C GLU A 210 -15.89 21.64 -42.76
N MET A 211 -15.30 20.44 -42.87
CA MET A 211 -15.54 19.49 -43.96
C MET A 211 -16.71 18.52 -43.68
N CYS A 212 -17.31 18.61 -42.50
CA CYS A 212 -18.43 17.77 -42.10
C CYS A 212 -19.74 18.34 -42.62
N ASP A 213 -20.66 17.44 -42.97
CA ASP A 213 -21.96 17.80 -43.51
C ASP A 213 -22.86 18.32 -42.39
N LYS A 214 -23.11 19.63 -42.40
CA LYS A 214 -23.91 20.31 -41.37
C LYS A 214 -25.38 19.91 -41.40
N GLU A 215 -25.87 19.29 -42.48
CA GLU A 215 -27.21 18.72 -42.53
C GLU A 215 -27.35 17.48 -41.64
N ARG A 216 -26.24 16.85 -41.26
CA ARG A 216 -26.17 15.68 -40.35
C ARG A 216 -26.03 16.08 -38.88
N LEU A 217 -26.19 17.36 -38.55
CA LEU A 217 -26.24 17.82 -37.16
C LEU A 217 -27.56 17.43 -36.52
N VAL A 218 -27.49 16.90 -35.31
CA VAL A 218 -28.65 16.57 -34.50
C VAL A 218 -29.39 17.86 -34.14
N HIS A 219 -30.68 17.91 -34.47
CA HIS A 219 -31.54 19.03 -34.09
C HIS A 219 -31.80 19.02 -32.58
N ARG A 220 -31.56 20.16 -31.92
CA ARG A 220 -31.69 20.33 -30.47
C ARG A 220 -32.36 21.67 -30.17
N GLU A 221 -33.37 21.67 -29.30
CA GLU A 221 -34.11 22.88 -28.91
C GLU A 221 -33.15 23.93 -28.29
N PRO A 222 -33.34 25.23 -28.55
CA PRO A 222 -32.49 26.26 -27.96
C PRO A 222 -32.69 26.33 -26.45
N ARG A 223 -31.60 26.57 -25.70
CA ARG A 223 -31.68 26.86 -24.26
C ARG A 223 -32.03 28.33 -24.05
N ASP A 224 -32.70 28.62 -22.93
CA ASP A 224 -33.00 29.99 -22.50
C ASP A 224 -31.73 30.81 -22.19
N THR A 225 -30.62 30.13 -21.91
CA THR A 225 -29.35 30.75 -21.51
C THR A 225 -28.15 29.99 -22.08
N ASN A 226 -27.00 30.66 -22.11
CA ASN A 226 -25.71 30.03 -22.43
C ASN A 226 -24.98 29.52 -21.16
N ASP A 227 -25.67 29.49 -20.02
CA ASP A 227 -25.08 28.98 -18.78
C ASP A 227 -24.88 27.46 -18.89
N PRO A 228 -23.76 26.92 -18.39
CA PRO A 228 -23.55 25.47 -18.30
C PRO A 228 -24.64 24.80 -17.47
N VAL A 229 -25.15 23.68 -17.95
CA VAL A 229 -26.07 22.82 -17.20
C VAL A 229 -25.26 21.75 -16.46
N ILE A 230 -25.70 21.42 -15.25
CA ILE A 230 -25.08 20.41 -14.40
C ILE A 230 -25.89 19.12 -14.50
N HIS A 231 -25.23 18.05 -14.91
CA HIS A 231 -25.79 16.72 -15.05
C HIS A 231 -25.21 15.80 -13.98
N TYR A 232 -26.07 14.98 -13.37
CA TYR A 232 -25.68 14.06 -12.30
C TYR A 232 -25.86 12.62 -12.80
N GLY A 233 -24.77 11.86 -12.85
CA GLY A 233 -24.82 10.50 -13.38
C GLY A 233 -23.46 9.81 -13.39
N ILE A 234 -23.42 8.65 -14.05
CA ILE A 234 -22.24 7.79 -14.08
C ILE A 234 -21.20 8.36 -15.05
N ILE A 235 -19.95 8.46 -14.60
CA ILE A 235 -18.78 8.77 -15.43
C ILE A 235 -18.05 7.46 -15.73
N GLY A 236 -17.92 7.09 -16.99
CA GLY A 236 -17.08 5.98 -17.41
C GLY A 236 -15.61 6.40 -17.43
N SER A 237 -14.73 5.58 -16.86
CA SER A 237 -13.29 5.80 -16.81
C SER A 237 -12.50 4.59 -17.26
N GLY A 238 -11.55 4.77 -18.19
CA GLY A 238 -10.72 3.68 -18.66
C GLY A 238 -9.39 4.11 -19.28
N PRO A 239 -8.54 3.17 -19.71
CA PRO A 239 -7.15 3.45 -20.09
C PRO A 239 -6.99 4.14 -21.46
N GLN A 240 -8.09 4.40 -22.19
CA GLN A 240 -8.06 4.97 -23.53
C GLN A 240 -9.28 5.85 -23.77
N ASP A 241 -9.05 6.93 -24.51
CA ASP A 241 -10.13 7.78 -25.03
C ASP A 241 -11.02 7.00 -26.00
N ILE A 242 -12.32 7.29 -25.94
CA ILE A 242 -13.30 6.74 -26.87
C ILE A 242 -13.61 7.82 -27.93
N TRP A 243 -13.23 7.51 -29.18
CA TRP A 243 -13.45 8.37 -30.35
C TRP A 243 -14.43 7.71 -31.35
N ASN A 244 -15.43 7.00 -30.83
CA ASN A 244 -16.36 6.22 -31.64
C ASN A 244 -17.77 6.32 -31.07
N SER A 245 -18.68 6.88 -31.87
CA SER A 245 -20.08 7.12 -31.51
C SER A 245 -20.79 5.84 -31.10
N SER A 246 -20.57 4.72 -31.81
CA SER A 246 -21.18 3.43 -31.53
C SER A 246 -20.69 2.82 -30.21
N THR A 247 -19.39 2.92 -29.91
CA THR A 247 -18.85 2.47 -28.61
C THR A 247 -19.39 3.33 -27.48
N ARG A 248 -19.37 4.66 -27.60
CA ARG A 248 -19.96 5.57 -26.61
C ARG A 248 -21.43 5.25 -26.38
N GLU A 249 -22.19 5.05 -27.46
CA GLU A 249 -23.62 4.75 -27.40
C GLU A 249 -23.90 3.41 -26.73
N ARG A 250 -23.07 2.38 -26.98
CA ARG A 250 -23.15 1.10 -26.27
C ARG A 250 -23.02 1.30 -24.76
N PHE A 251 -21.97 2.00 -24.32
CA PHE A 251 -21.76 2.28 -22.89
C PHE A 251 -22.92 3.07 -22.30
N ARG A 252 -23.43 4.08 -23.02
CA ARG A 252 -24.58 4.88 -22.60
C ARG A 252 -25.84 4.03 -22.43
N ARG A 253 -26.14 3.14 -23.37
CA ARG A 253 -27.32 2.26 -23.34
C ARG A 253 -27.23 1.18 -22.27
N GLU A 254 -26.08 0.55 -22.13
CA GLU A 254 -25.87 -0.57 -21.20
C GLU A 254 -25.70 -0.11 -19.76
N GLN A 255 -24.97 0.99 -19.54
CA GLN A 255 -24.52 1.40 -18.20
C GLN A 255 -25.05 2.78 -17.79
N GLY A 256 -25.75 3.51 -18.67
CA GLY A 256 -26.30 4.82 -18.34
C GLY A 256 -25.24 5.90 -18.12
N ILE A 257 -24.04 5.76 -18.71
CA ILE A 257 -22.99 6.77 -18.56
C ILE A 257 -23.39 8.10 -19.20
N LEU A 258 -22.96 9.21 -18.60
CA LEU A 258 -23.14 10.57 -19.11
C LEU A 258 -21.83 11.19 -19.63
N CYS A 259 -20.69 10.66 -19.17
CA CYS A 259 -19.37 11.16 -19.52
C CYS A 259 -18.34 10.03 -19.60
N LEU A 260 -17.34 10.20 -20.44
CA LEU A 260 -16.16 9.35 -20.58
C LEU A 260 -14.89 10.15 -20.31
N GLU A 261 -13.98 9.60 -19.52
CA GLU A 261 -12.66 10.16 -19.23
C GLU A 261 -11.63 9.04 -19.01
N THR A 262 -10.36 9.38 -18.82
CA THR A 262 -9.26 8.40 -18.92
C THR A 262 -8.40 8.22 -17.68
N MET A 263 -8.76 8.77 -16.52
CA MET A 263 -7.83 8.81 -15.39
C MET A 263 -8.44 8.37 -14.06
N ALA A 264 -9.74 8.58 -13.84
CA ALA A 264 -10.38 8.23 -12.56
C ALA A 264 -10.34 6.72 -12.22
N TYR A 265 -10.09 5.83 -13.19
CA TYR A 265 -9.99 4.39 -12.96
C TYR A 265 -8.75 4.01 -12.15
N GLY A 266 -7.73 4.87 -12.12
CA GLY A 266 -6.53 4.74 -11.28
C GLY A 266 -6.71 5.16 -9.82
N LEU A 267 -7.84 5.77 -9.46
CA LEU A 267 -8.13 6.15 -8.08
C LEU A 267 -8.11 4.91 -7.18
N MET A 268 -7.54 5.07 -5.99
CA MET A 268 -7.50 4.04 -4.95
C MET A 268 -8.90 3.81 -4.36
N PRO A 269 -9.40 2.56 -4.25
CA PRO A 269 -10.77 2.28 -3.82
C PRO A 269 -11.16 2.99 -2.51
N ASP A 270 -10.27 2.99 -1.51
CA ASP A 270 -10.58 3.51 -0.17
C ASP A 270 -10.51 5.05 -0.04
N VAL A 271 -10.13 5.78 -1.10
CA VAL A 271 -9.99 7.24 -1.03
C VAL A 271 -11.35 7.92 -1.28
N PRO A 272 -11.83 8.76 -0.34
CA PRO A 272 -13.07 9.50 -0.54
C PRO A 272 -12.90 10.53 -1.67
N CYS A 273 -13.48 10.28 -2.83
CA CYS A 273 -13.32 11.14 -4.02
C CYS A 273 -14.65 11.47 -4.71
N LEU A 274 -14.75 12.67 -5.28
CA LEU A 274 -15.82 13.05 -6.21
C LEU A 274 -15.21 13.51 -7.55
N VAL A 275 -15.66 12.90 -8.64
CA VAL A 275 -15.20 13.22 -10.00
C VAL A 275 -16.16 14.21 -10.66
N ILE A 276 -15.60 15.28 -11.24
CA ILE A 276 -16.32 16.39 -11.87
C ILE A 276 -15.69 16.64 -13.24
N ARG A 277 -16.49 16.51 -14.30
CA ARG A 277 -16.01 16.63 -15.68
C ARG A 277 -16.80 17.68 -16.45
N GLY A 278 -16.11 18.69 -16.96
CA GLY A 278 -16.66 19.59 -17.95
C GLY A 278 -16.60 18.94 -19.33
N ILE A 279 -17.65 19.08 -20.12
CA ILE A 279 -17.76 18.40 -21.41
C ILE A 279 -17.03 19.18 -22.50
N CYS A 280 -16.02 18.59 -23.13
CA CYS A 280 -15.23 19.23 -24.18
C CYS A 280 -15.36 18.60 -25.57
N HIS A 281 -15.87 17.38 -25.68
CA HIS A 281 -16.24 16.72 -26.94
C HIS A 281 -17.37 15.71 -26.68
N TYR A 282 -17.85 14.99 -27.70
CA TYR A 282 -18.96 14.02 -27.57
C TYR A 282 -18.55 12.56 -27.66
N SER A 283 -17.29 12.25 -27.34
CA SER A 283 -16.70 10.89 -27.44
C SER A 283 -17.00 10.14 -28.74
N ASP A 284 -17.15 10.88 -29.83
CA ASP A 284 -17.33 10.39 -31.19
C ASP A 284 -16.07 10.69 -32.03
N SER A 285 -16.16 10.56 -33.36
CA SER A 285 -15.03 10.86 -34.24
C SER A 285 -14.75 12.36 -34.41
N HIS A 286 -15.57 13.26 -33.83
CA HIS A 286 -15.45 14.71 -33.98
C HIS A 286 -14.68 15.34 -32.80
N ARG A 287 -13.35 15.21 -32.82
CA ARG A 287 -12.49 15.80 -31.78
C ARG A 287 -12.65 17.33 -31.72
N ASN A 288 -12.72 17.86 -30.50
CA ASN A 288 -12.95 19.29 -30.29
C ASN A 288 -12.07 19.88 -29.17
N GLU A 289 -10.86 20.30 -29.53
CA GLU A 289 -9.92 20.91 -28.58
C GLU A 289 -10.33 22.32 -28.12
N ARG A 290 -11.19 22.99 -28.90
CA ARG A 290 -11.63 24.38 -28.65
C ARG A 290 -12.27 24.51 -27.27
N TRP A 291 -13.02 23.50 -26.85
CA TRP A 291 -13.80 23.53 -25.61
C TRP A 291 -13.02 23.09 -24.37
N GLN A 292 -11.86 22.42 -24.49
CA GLN A 292 -11.14 21.85 -23.34
C GLN A 292 -10.89 22.85 -22.22
N ARG A 293 -10.48 24.08 -22.54
CA ARG A 293 -10.20 25.11 -21.55
C ARG A 293 -11.45 25.63 -20.87
N TYR A 294 -12.52 25.89 -21.64
CA TYR A 294 -13.80 26.32 -21.08
C TYR A 294 -14.40 25.21 -20.21
N ALA A 295 -14.42 23.98 -20.69
CA ALA A 295 -14.88 22.80 -19.96
C ALA A 295 -14.11 22.57 -18.66
N ALA A 296 -12.78 22.68 -18.68
CA ALA A 296 -11.98 22.60 -17.45
C ALA A 296 -12.36 23.71 -16.46
N ALA A 297 -12.63 24.92 -16.94
CA ALA A 297 -13.05 26.03 -16.11
C ALA A 297 -14.47 25.85 -15.53
N THR A 298 -15.42 25.28 -16.28
CA THR A 298 -16.75 25.00 -15.76
C THR A 298 -16.73 23.92 -14.69
N ALA A 299 -15.93 22.86 -14.88
CA ALA A 299 -15.70 21.84 -13.85
C ALA A 299 -15.05 22.40 -12.58
N ALA A 300 -13.99 23.20 -12.74
CA ALA A 300 -13.31 23.85 -11.61
C ALA A 300 -14.22 24.86 -10.88
N ALA A 301 -15.07 25.58 -11.62
CA ALA A 301 -16.04 26.51 -11.04
C ALA A 301 -17.15 25.76 -10.26
N TYR A 302 -17.60 24.61 -10.75
CA TYR A 302 -18.52 23.75 -9.99
C TYR A 302 -17.86 23.23 -8.70
N ALA A 303 -16.60 22.78 -8.77
CA ALA A 303 -15.84 22.37 -7.59
C ALA A 303 -15.75 23.52 -6.56
N LYS A 304 -15.58 24.77 -7.02
CA LYS A 304 -15.62 25.95 -6.17
C LYS A 304 -16.97 26.14 -5.48
N GLU A 305 -18.08 26.08 -6.22
CA GLU A 305 -19.42 26.17 -5.63
C GLU A 305 -19.69 25.10 -4.58
N LEU A 306 -19.26 23.86 -4.87
CA LEU A 306 -19.39 22.73 -3.96
C LEU A 306 -18.68 23.01 -2.63
N LEU A 307 -17.43 23.47 -2.69
CA LEU A 307 -16.65 23.81 -1.50
C LEU A 307 -17.24 25.01 -0.74
N GLN A 308 -17.86 25.96 -1.42
CA GLN A 308 -18.50 27.11 -0.79
C GLN A 308 -19.77 26.75 0.00
N ILE A 309 -20.46 25.67 -0.36
CA ILE A 309 -21.60 25.16 0.41
C ILE A 309 -21.14 24.33 1.61
N ILE A 310 -20.04 23.59 1.49
CA ILE A 310 -19.52 22.76 2.58
C ILE A 310 -18.95 23.65 3.71
N PRO A 311 -19.46 23.58 4.95
CA PRO A 311 -18.86 24.32 6.07
C PRO A 311 -17.52 23.71 6.48
N ALA A 312 -16.48 24.53 6.73
CA ALA A 312 -15.17 24.04 7.15
C ALA A 312 -15.21 23.21 8.46
N GLY A 313 -16.13 23.55 9.37
CA GLY A 313 -16.33 22.79 10.62
C GLY A 313 -16.85 21.36 10.43
N LYS A 314 -17.43 21.01 9.27
CA LYS A 314 -17.80 19.63 8.92
C LYS A 314 -16.64 18.83 8.29
N VAL A 315 -15.57 19.52 7.88
CA VAL A 315 -14.37 18.93 7.27
C VAL A 315 -13.25 18.79 8.31
N ALA A 316 -13.20 19.70 9.29
CA ALA A 316 -12.23 19.62 10.38
C ALA A 316 -12.43 18.34 11.24
N PRO A 317 -11.35 17.61 11.59
CA PRO A 317 -11.47 16.39 12.38
C PRO A 317 -12.09 16.60 13.75
N ALA A 318 -12.92 15.63 14.18
CA ALA A 318 -12.82 15.14 15.55
C ALA A 318 -11.46 14.41 15.71
N GLU A 319 -10.72 14.68 16.80
CA GLU A 319 -9.38 14.12 17.02
C GLU A 319 -9.35 12.58 16.97
N GLU A 320 -10.46 11.94 17.34
CA GLU A 320 -10.61 10.48 17.42
C GLU A 320 -10.62 9.80 16.05
N GLU A 321 -11.29 10.38 15.04
CA GLU A 321 -11.33 9.82 13.67
C GLU A 321 -9.99 9.93 12.94
N LEU A 322 -9.21 10.99 13.23
CA LEU A 322 -7.86 11.17 12.68
C LEU A 322 -6.90 10.09 13.19
N GLY A 323 -7.04 9.66 14.44
CA GLY A 323 -6.27 8.56 15.01
C GLY A 323 -6.55 7.22 14.32
N ILE A 324 -7.83 6.91 14.09
CA ILE A 324 -8.27 5.65 13.48
C ILE A 324 -7.80 5.54 12.02
N MET A 325 -7.94 6.62 11.23
CA MET A 325 -7.51 6.60 9.83
C MET A 325 -6.00 6.49 9.69
N LYS A 326 -5.22 7.23 10.49
CA LYS A 326 -3.76 7.12 10.51
C LYS A 326 -3.30 5.71 10.86
N GLN A 327 -3.94 5.07 11.85
CA GLN A 327 -3.64 3.69 12.20
C GLN A 327 -3.97 2.72 11.06
N LYS A 328 -5.11 2.90 10.38
CA LYS A 328 -5.50 2.04 9.25
C LYS A 328 -4.51 2.16 8.09
N GLN A 329 -4.05 3.37 7.79
CA GLN A 329 -3.08 3.60 6.72
C GLN A 329 -1.69 3.08 7.07
N GLN A 330 -1.21 3.32 8.29
CA GLN A 330 0.05 2.75 8.78
C GLN A 330 0.04 1.23 8.76
N ARG A 331 -1.10 0.61 9.08
CA ARG A 331 -1.25 -0.85 9.03
C ARG A 331 -1.18 -1.37 7.60
N LYS A 332 -1.86 -0.73 6.66
CA LYS A 332 -1.81 -1.11 5.24
C LYS A 332 -0.39 -0.99 4.67
N GLU A 333 0.27 0.13 4.93
CA GLU A 333 1.66 0.35 4.51
C GLU A 333 2.61 -0.70 5.11
N ARG A 334 2.40 -1.08 6.38
CA ARG A 334 3.14 -2.16 7.03
C ARG A 334 2.93 -3.49 6.30
N ASP A 335 1.68 -3.84 6.01
CA ASP A 335 1.35 -5.10 5.36
C ASP A 335 1.97 -5.14 3.94
N ASP A 336 1.90 -4.03 3.19
CA ASP A 336 2.51 -3.91 1.84
C ASP A 336 4.04 -4.08 1.87
N ILE A 337 4.73 -3.55 2.89
CA ILE A 337 6.19 -3.72 3.06
C ILE A 337 6.54 -5.16 3.40
N LEU A 338 5.77 -5.81 4.28
CA LEU A 338 6.02 -7.20 4.68
C LEU A 338 5.83 -8.15 3.49
N ASP A 339 4.79 -7.96 2.70
CA ASP A 339 4.50 -8.74 1.49
C ASP A 339 5.60 -8.60 0.42
N LEU A 340 6.25 -7.44 0.33
CA LEU A 340 7.37 -7.20 -0.59
C LEU A 340 8.64 -7.97 -0.20
N ILE A 341 8.82 -8.25 1.10
CA ILE A 341 10.05 -8.88 1.61
C ILE A 341 10.07 -10.38 1.27
N ILE A 342 9.00 -11.13 1.55
CA ILE A 342 8.93 -12.60 1.32
C ILE A 342 7.49 -13.08 1.02
N SER A 343 7.35 -14.07 0.12
CA SER A 343 6.08 -14.74 -0.24
C SER A 343 5.83 -16.11 0.44
N SER A 344 6.67 -16.52 1.39
CA SER A 344 6.73 -17.86 2.02
C SER A 344 6.63 -17.77 3.55
N PRO A 345 6.07 -18.77 4.26
CA PRO A 345 5.90 -18.73 5.71
C PRO A 345 7.22 -18.56 6.48
N THR A 346 7.15 -17.81 7.58
CA THR A 346 8.25 -17.57 8.52
C THR A 346 8.65 -18.84 9.29
N TYR A 347 9.84 -18.85 9.91
CA TYR A 347 10.31 -19.94 10.77
C TYR A 347 9.44 -20.21 12.03
N GLU A 348 8.41 -19.41 12.31
CA GLU A 348 7.57 -19.55 13.51
C GLU A 348 6.84 -20.88 13.63
N GLU A 349 6.31 -21.42 12.51
CA GLU A 349 5.63 -22.72 12.54
C GLU A 349 6.62 -23.83 12.92
N GLN A 350 7.80 -23.83 12.29
CA GLN A 350 8.88 -24.75 12.62
C GLN A 350 9.36 -24.58 14.08
N HIS A 351 9.43 -23.35 14.57
CA HIS A 351 9.80 -23.06 15.95
C HIS A 351 8.79 -23.66 16.94
N ALA A 352 7.50 -23.48 16.69
CA ALA A 352 6.43 -24.03 17.51
C ALA A 352 6.47 -25.58 17.54
N GLU A 353 6.75 -26.23 16.42
CA GLU A 353 6.92 -27.69 16.36
C GLU A 353 8.12 -28.18 17.19
N ILE A 354 9.25 -27.46 17.16
CA ILE A 354 10.43 -27.78 17.96
C ILE A 354 10.10 -27.64 19.46
N LEU A 355 9.40 -26.57 19.84
CA LEU A 355 8.97 -26.35 21.23
C LEU A 355 8.01 -27.44 21.73
N GLN A 356 7.10 -27.95 20.89
CA GLN A 356 6.22 -29.07 21.27
C GLN A 356 6.99 -30.36 21.54
N GLN A 357 8.16 -30.54 20.92
CA GLN A 357 9.00 -31.72 21.11
C GLN A 357 9.92 -31.60 22.33
N ARG A 358 10.13 -30.39 22.85
CA ARG A 358 10.95 -30.12 24.03
C ARG A 358 10.33 -30.76 25.28
N GLN A 359 11.18 -31.34 26.13
CA GLN A 359 10.79 -31.70 27.49
C GLN A 359 10.85 -30.45 28.40
N PRO A 360 9.77 -30.07 29.09
CA PRO A 360 9.82 -29.00 30.09
C PRO A 360 10.83 -29.31 31.20
N GLY A 361 11.59 -28.30 31.62
CA GLY A 361 12.62 -28.45 32.66
C GLY A 361 14.04 -28.71 32.14
N THR A 362 14.23 -28.91 30.82
CA THR A 362 15.56 -29.08 30.23
C THR A 362 16.19 -27.77 29.76
N GLY A 363 17.52 -27.76 29.67
CA GLY A 363 18.35 -26.68 29.10
C GLY A 363 18.73 -25.57 30.07
N GLN A 364 18.49 -25.76 31.37
CA GLN A 364 18.79 -24.75 32.39
C GLN A 364 20.29 -24.48 32.52
N TRP A 365 21.10 -25.54 32.45
CA TRP A 365 22.57 -25.44 32.49
C TRP A 365 23.13 -24.53 31.40
N PHE A 366 22.47 -24.49 30.24
CA PHE A 366 22.87 -23.67 29.09
C PHE A 366 22.55 -22.20 29.35
N LEU A 367 21.36 -21.90 29.90
CA LEU A 367 20.94 -20.54 30.22
C LEU A 367 21.71 -19.94 31.40
N GLU A 368 22.17 -20.77 32.33
CA GLU A 368 22.94 -20.35 33.51
C GLU A 368 24.45 -20.27 33.24
N SER A 369 24.92 -20.62 32.05
CA SER A 369 26.34 -20.58 31.75
C SER A 369 26.87 -19.13 31.72
N PRO A 370 28.13 -18.91 32.14
CA PRO A 370 28.77 -17.60 32.03
C PRO A 370 28.74 -17.07 30.60
N GLU A 371 28.97 -17.94 29.62
CA GLU A 371 29.04 -17.57 28.21
C GLU A 371 27.70 -17.05 27.69
N PHE A 372 26.61 -17.79 27.97
CA PHE A 372 25.27 -17.36 27.55
C PHE A 372 24.85 -16.06 28.26
N THR A 373 25.11 -15.96 29.57
CA THR A 373 24.71 -14.78 30.35
C THR A 373 25.50 -13.52 29.97
N MET A 374 26.81 -13.63 29.69
CA MET A 374 27.65 -12.53 29.19
C MET A 374 27.21 -12.07 27.79
N TRP A 375 26.93 -13.01 26.88
CA TRP A 375 26.39 -12.70 25.55
C TRP A 375 25.02 -11.99 25.64
N LEU A 376 24.12 -12.53 26.45
CA LEU A 376 22.80 -11.94 26.68
C LEU A 376 22.88 -10.56 27.36
N GLY A 377 23.88 -10.36 28.22
CA GLY A 377 24.24 -9.08 28.82
C GLY A 377 24.76 -8.07 27.79
N GLY A 378 25.45 -8.55 26.75
CA GLY A 378 26.04 -7.72 25.70
C GLY A 378 27.52 -7.42 25.92
N GLU A 379 28.21 -8.24 26.71
CA GLU A 379 29.67 -8.13 26.84
C GLU A 379 30.39 -8.47 25.54
N TYR A 380 29.77 -9.32 24.72
CA TYR A 380 30.18 -9.60 23.34
C TYR A 380 28.95 -9.88 22.47
N GLN A 381 29.10 -9.69 21.17
CA GLN A 381 28.01 -9.79 20.21
C GLN A 381 27.89 -11.16 19.54
N GLY A 382 28.85 -12.07 19.71
CA GLY A 382 28.84 -13.41 19.12
C GLY A 382 28.83 -14.51 20.18
N LEU A 383 28.00 -15.54 20.01
CA LEU A 383 28.07 -16.76 20.83
C LEU A 383 28.05 -17.98 19.92
N TYR A 384 29.19 -18.67 19.83
CA TYR A 384 29.32 -19.89 19.06
C TYR A 384 29.07 -21.12 19.92
N CYS A 385 28.14 -21.97 19.48
CA CYS A 385 27.66 -23.12 20.24
C CYS A 385 27.89 -24.43 19.48
N PRO A 386 29.13 -24.94 19.42
CA PRO A 386 29.43 -26.20 18.75
C PRO A 386 28.85 -27.36 19.52
N GLY A 387 28.43 -28.43 18.84
CA GLY A 387 27.97 -29.64 19.51
C GLY A 387 27.91 -30.84 18.58
N ALA A 388 28.19 -32.03 19.12
CA ALA A 388 28.11 -33.27 18.34
C ALA A 388 26.67 -33.54 17.83
N PRO A 389 26.49 -34.40 16.81
CA PRO A 389 25.16 -34.82 16.38
C PRO A 389 24.35 -35.43 17.54
N GLY A 390 23.09 -34.99 17.71
CA GLY A 390 22.18 -35.53 18.73
C GLY A 390 22.37 -35.00 20.15
N THR A 391 23.17 -33.95 20.37
CA THR A 391 23.35 -33.33 21.69
C THR A 391 22.25 -32.34 22.09
N GLY A 392 21.29 -32.05 21.20
CA GLY A 392 20.16 -31.17 21.50
C GLY A 392 20.29 -29.71 21.04
N LYS A 393 21.23 -29.40 20.12
CA LYS A 393 21.47 -28.03 19.60
C LYS A 393 20.20 -27.27 19.23
N THR A 394 19.37 -27.83 18.34
CA THR A 394 18.11 -27.21 17.89
C THR A 394 17.13 -26.96 19.03
N VAL A 395 17.05 -27.87 20.02
CA VAL A 395 16.21 -27.68 21.20
C VAL A 395 16.79 -26.55 22.06
N LEU A 396 18.10 -26.51 22.30
CA LEU A 396 18.73 -25.41 23.05
C LEU A 396 18.61 -24.06 22.35
N ALA A 397 18.71 -24.02 21.02
CA ALA A 397 18.45 -22.81 20.23
C ALA A 397 17.02 -22.32 20.44
N SER A 398 16.02 -23.22 20.43
CA SER A 398 14.63 -22.85 20.74
C SER A 398 14.46 -22.33 22.17
N ILE A 399 15.19 -22.92 23.13
CA ILE A 399 15.17 -22.49 24.53
C ILE A 399 15.78 -21.10 24.69
N ALA A 400 16.88 -20.82 24.00
CA ALA A 400 17.51 -19.50 23.97
C ALA A 400 16.55 -18.44 23.41
N ILE A 401 15.89 -18.72 22.27
CA ILE A 401 14.92 -17.81 21.64
C ILE A 401 13.80 -17.45 22.63
N GLU A 402 13.18 -18.45 23.26
CA GLU A 402 12.10 -18.23 24.24
C GLU A 402 12.59 -17.51 25.50
N HIS A 403 13.82 -17.80 25.94
CA HIS A 403 14.41 -17.08 27.06
C HIS A 403 14.63 -15.59 26.75
N ILE A 404 15.10 -15.27 25.54
CA ILE A 404 15.28 -13.87 25.10
C ILE A 404 13.92 -13.16 25.03
N ARG A 405 12.89 -13.82 24.46
CA ARG A 405 11.51 -13.29 24.36
C ARG A 405 10.86 -13.05 25.72
N ALA A 406 11.15 -13.90 26.70
CA ALA A 406 10.55 -13.82 28.03
C ALA A 406 11.18 -12.74 28.95
N GLN A 407 12.24 -12.05 28.51
CA GLN A 407 12.95 -11.06 29.33
C GLN A 407 12.04 -9.87 29.69
N PRO A 408 11.69 -9.67 30.97
CA PRO A 408 10.78 -8.60 31.38
C PRO A 408 11.43 -7.22 31.15
N GLY A 409 10.69 -6.31 30.50
CA GLY A 409 11.13 -4.95 30.23
C GLY A 409 12.09 -4.79 29.05
N ARG A 410 12.48 -5.89 28.40
CA ARG A 410 13.35 -5.88 27.22
C ARG A 410 12.48 -5.89 25.95
N ARG A 411 12.58 -4.84 25.12
CA ARG A 411 11.90 -4.74 23.81
C ARG A 411 12.84 -5.02 22.62
N SER A 412 13.91 -5.79 22.84
CA SER A 412 14.84 -6.15 21.77
C SER A 412 14.19 -7.12 20.79
N PRO A 413 14.14 -6.83 19.48
CA PRO A 413 13.57 -7.75 18.51
C PRO A 413 14.43 -9.01 18.38
N VAL A 414 13.78 -10.17 18.19
CA VAL A 414 14.44 -11.47 18.10
C VAL A 414 14.09 -12.14 16.77
N ALA A 415 15.09 -12.48 15.97
CA ALA A 415 14.94 -13.26 14.76
C ALA A 415 15.71 -14.57 14.87
N PHE A 416 15.29 -15.56 14.10
CA PHE A 416 15.99 -16.83 14.04
C PHE A 416 15.95 -17.45 12.65
N ILE A 417 16.96 -18.29 12.40
CA ILE A 417 17.14 -19.07 11.18
C ILE A 417 17.36 -20.53 11.59
N TYR A 418 16.60 -21.45 11.02
CA TYR A 418 16.87 -22.89 11.12
C TYR A 418 17.50 -23.37 9.81
N CYS A 419 18.82 -23.60 9.78
CA CYS A 419 19.49 -24.18 8.61
C CYS A 419 19.06 -25.63 8.40
N ASN A 420 18.74 -25.98 7.15
CA ASN A 420 18.26 -27.30 6.78
C ASN A 420 18.71 -27.68 5.37
N SER A 421 19.55 -28.71 5.27
CA SER A 421 20.07 -29.20 3.99
C SER A 421 19.00 -29.73 3.03
N LYS A 422 17.75 -29.91 3.48
CA LYS A 422 16.62 -30.32 2.63
C LYS A 422 15.94 -29.15 1.91
N SER A 423 16.24 -27.92 2.30
CA SER A 423 15.62 -26.70 1.76
C SER A 423 16.65 -25.80 1.06
N GLU A 424 17.73 -26.38 0.52
CA GLU A 424 18.87 -25.62 -0.06
C GLU A 424 18.46 -24.61 -1.12
N GLU A 425 17.47 -24.93 -1.97
CA GLU A 425 16.98 -24.02 -3.01
C GLU A 425 16.31 -22.75 -2.44
N GLU A 426 15.67 -22.87 -1.28
CA GLU A 426 14.98 -21.77 -0.60
C GLU A 426 15.94 -20.94 0.26
N GLN A 427 17.01 -21.56 0.77
CA GLN A 427 17.99 -20.95 1.67
C GLN A 427 19.04 -20.09 0.94
N THR A 428 18.60 -19.13 0.13
CA THR A 428 19.49 -18.12 -0.43
C THR A 428 19.80 -17.02 0.59
N ILE A 429 20.94 -16.32 0.46
CA ILE A 429 21.29 -15.23 1.37
C ILE A 429 20.25 -14.09 1.39
N LYS A 430 19.63 -13.79 0.23
CA LYS A 430 18.55 -12.82 0.10
C LYS A 430 17.35 -13.25 0.97
N ASN A 431 16.93 -14.51 0.86
CA ASN A 431 15.79 -15.03 1.61
C ASN A 431 16.08 -15.09 3.11
N LEU A 432 17.26 -15.56 3.51
CA LEU A 432 17.64 -15.64 4.93
C LEU A 432 17.65 -14.26 5.59
N LEU A 433 18.26 -13.25 4.96
CA LEU A 433 18.22 -11.88 5.48
C LEU A 433 16.80 -11.29 5.42
N GLY A 434 16.04 -11.58 4.37
CA GLY A 434 14.63 -11.19 4.28
C GLY A 434 13.82 -11.72 5.46
N MET A 435 14.06 -12.97 5.88
CA MET A 435 13.36 -13.62 6.98
C MET A 435 13.73 -12.97 8.31
N VAL A 436 14.98 -12.54 8.46
CA VAL A 436 15.43 -11.78 9.63
C VAL A 436 14.72 -10.42 9.68
N LEU A 437 14.73 -9.68 8.57
CA LEU A 437 14.07 -8.38 8.49
C LEU A 437 12.56 -8.47 8.75
N HIS A 438 11.89 -9.46 8.14
CA HIS A 438 10.47 -9.70 8.37
C HIS A 438 10.17 -9.98 9.85
N GLN A 439 10.94 -10.86 10.50
CA GLN A 439 10.78 -11.14 11.93
C GLN A 439 10.99 -9.91 12.80
N PHE A 440 12.00 -9.08 12.52
CA PHE A 440 12.22 -7.84 13.27
C PHE A 440 11.06 -6.85 13.08
N LEU A 441 10.67 -6.56 11.83
CA LEU A 441 9.56 -5.65 11.54
C LEU A 441 8.24 -6.13 12.16
N SER A 442 8.00 -7.44 12.19
CA SER A 442 6.80 -8.03 12.80
C SER A 442 6.68 -7.74 14.31
N GLN A 443 7.80 -7.49 14.99
CA GLN A 443 7.86 -7.18 16.42
C GLN A 443 7.83 -5.67 16.72
N CYS A 444 8.09 -4.83 15.72
CA CYS A 444 8.05 -3.38 15.88
C CYS A 444 6.61 -2.86 16.03
N THR A 445 6.43 -1.85 16.88
CA THR A 445 5.12 -1.17 17.03
C THR A 445 4.74 -0.34 15.81
N SER A 446 5.73 0.29 15.16
CA SER A 446 5.61 1.00 13.89
C SER A 446 6.90 0.81 13.09
N ILE A 447 6.81 0.77 11.76
CA ILE A 447 8.01 0.72 10.91
C ILE A 447 8.64 2.13 10.91
N PRO A 448 9.93 2.26 11.27
CA PRO A 448 10.58 3.56 11.26
C PRO A 448 10.71 4.14 9.85
N GLU A 449 10.63 5.46 9.73
CA GLU A 449 10.58 6.15 8.43
C GLU A 449 11.85 5.93 7.60
N SER A 450 13.02 5.88 8.26
CA SER A 450 14.30 5.58 7.62
C SER A 450 14.31 4.20 6.97
N VAL A 451 13.59 3.24 7.53
CA VAL A 451 13.46 1.88 7.00
C VAL A 451 12.53 1.90 5.79
N LYS A 452 11.43 2.66 5.84
CA LYS A 452 10.50 2.81 4.69
C LYS A 452 11.16 3.40 3.46
N GLU A 453 12.05 4.38 3.62
CA GLU A 453 12.81 4.99 2.52
C GLU A 453 13.59 3.97 1.68
N VAL A 454 14.02 2.87 2.29
CA VAL A 454 14.73 1.78 1.59
C VAL A 454 13.79 1.07 0.60
N PHE A 455 12.51 0.96 0.93
CA PHE A 455 11.48 0.31 0.12
C PHE A 455 10.83 1.26 -0.89
N GLU A 456 10.83 2.57 -0.64
CA GLU A 456 10.19 3.55 -1.53
C GLU A 456 10.69 3.44 -2.98
N LYS A 457 12.01 3.46 -3.19
CA LYS A 457 12.59 3.41 -4.54
C LYS A 457 12.24 2.10 -5.27
N PRO A 458 12.43 0.90 -4.69
CA PRO A 458 11.96 -0.36 -5.25
C PRO A 458 10.48 -0.36 -5.64
N MET A 459 9.62 0.13 -4.75
CA MET A 459 8.17 0.21 -4.98
C MET A 459 7.82 1.17 -6.13
N ILE A 460 8.51 2.31 -6.24
CA ILE A 460 8.26 3.31 -7.28
C ILE A 460 8.62 2.80 -8.68
N ILE A 461 9.75 2.09 -8.83
CA ILE A 461 10.25 1.65 -10.15
C ILE A 461 9.93 0.19 -10.47
N GLY A 462 9.19 -0.51 -9.59
CA GLY A 462 8.80 -1.91 -9.78
C GLY A 462 9.98 -2.89 -9.84
N ARG A 463 11.11 -2.59 -9.17
CA ARG A 463 12.25 -3.52 -9.09
C ARG A 463 12.15 -4.42 -7.87
N GLU A 464 12.68 -5.63 -7.99
CA GLU A 464 12.87 -6.49 -6.82
C GLU A 464 13.87 -5.90 -5.82
N LEU A 465 13.64 -6.20 -4.54
CA LEU A 465 14.61 -5.95 -3.48
C LEU A 465 15.87 -6.80 -3.71
N VAL A 466 17.03 -6.17 -3.59
CA VAL A 466 18.32 -6.87 -3.59
C VAL A 466 18.82 -7.07 -2.17
N THR A 467 19.76 -7.99 -1.97
CA THR A 467 20.33 -8.31 -0.64
C THR A 467 20.87 -7.09 0.11
N LEU A 468 21.42 -6.10 -0.61
CA LEU A 468 21.92 -4.86 -0.02
C LEU A 468 20.81 -3.96 0.52
N ASP A 469 19.63 -3.92 -0.12
CA ASP A 469 18.49 -3.15 0.38
C ASP A 469 18.01 -3.75 1.70
N ILE A 470 17.87 -5.08 1.74
CA ILE A 470 17.46 -5.82 2.95
C ILE A 470 18.46 -5.58 4.08
N PHE A 471 19.76 -5.64 3.78
CA PHE A 471 20.80 -5.36 4.75
C PHE A 471 20.74 -3.91 5.28
N ASP A 472 20.58 -2.91 4.41
CA ASP A 472 20.43 -1.49 4.81
C ASP A 472 19.22 -1.30 5.73
N ALA A 473 18.08 -1.91 5.37
CA ALA A 473 16.87 -1.87 6.18
C ALA A 473 17.06 -2.50 7.57
N ILE A 474 17.73 -3.65 7.67
CA ILE A 474 18.07 -4.25 8.97
C ILE A 474 18.96 -3.30 9.77
N THR A 475 19.99 -2.72 9.16
CA THR A 475 20.92 -1.84 9.87
C THR A 475 20.23 -0.60 10.46
N ARG A 476 19.41 0.08 9.66
CA ARG A 476 18.63 1.25 10.11
C ARG A 476 17.67 0.89 11.24
N LEU A 477 17.03 -0.27 11.14
CA LEU A 477 16.09 -0.74 12.15
C LEU A 477 16.76 -0.95 13.51
N VAL A 478 17.91 -1.64 13.53
CA VAL A 478 18.64 -1.91 14.78
C VAL A 478 19.24 -0.62 15.36
N ASP A 479 19.71 0.30 14.52
CA ASP A 479 20.22 1.60 14.97
C ASP A 479 19.15 2.45 15.68
N GLU A 480 17.89 2.34 15.27
CA GLU A 480 16.79 3.12 15.84
C GLU A 480 16.08 2.44 17.02
N GLU A 481 15.82 1.13 16.94
CA GLU A 481 15.10 0.38 17.98
C GLU A 481 16.03 -0.14 19.10
N GLY A 482 17.34 -0.12 18.87
CA GLY A 482 18.36 -0.61 19.80
C GLY A 482 18.70 -2.10 19.61
N PRO A 483 19.28 -2.76 20.63
CA PRO A 483 19.89 -4.08 20.46
C PRO A 483 18.92 -5.14 19.94
N ALA A 484 19.37 -5.92 18.96
CA ALA A 484 18.61 -7.00 18.35
C ALA A 484 19.29 -8.36 18.54
N TYR A 485 18.51 -9.43 18.49
CA TYR A 485 18.99 -10.80 18.65
C TYR A 485 18.75 -11.63 17.40
N LEU A 486 19.78 -12.36 16.96
CA LEU A 486 19.69 -13.31 15.88
C LEU A 486 20.20 -14.68 16.32
N VAL A 487 19.35 -15.71 16.24
CA VAL A 487 19.73 -17.09 16.54
C VAL A 487 19.77 -17.91 15.26
N ILE A 488 20.95 -18.44 14.92
CA ILE A 488 21.16 -19.27 13.73
C ILE A 488 21.42 -20.71 14.20
N ASP A 489 20.45 -21.60 13.99
CA ASP A 489 20.58 -23.00 14.34
C ASP A 489 21.15 -23.82 13.18
N ALA A 490 22.03 -24.75 13.51
CA ALA A 490 22.59 -25.77 12.64
C ALA A 490 23.29 -25.20 11.38
N LEU A 491 24.13 -24.17 11.54
CA LEU A 491 24.83 -23.50 10.43
C LEU A 491 25.62 -24.48 9.51
N ASP A 492 26.05 -25.62 10.04
CA ASP A 492 26.68 -26.71 9.26
C ASP A 492 25.78 -27.35 8.20
N GLN A 493 24.45 -27.17 8.29
CA GLN A 493 23.46 -27.70 7.36
C GLN A 493 23.19 -26.76 6.18
N CYS A 494 23.76 -25.56 6.19
CA CYS A 494 23.72 -24.63 5.06
C CYS A 494 24.84 -24.97 4.06
N SER A 495 24.58 -24.82 2.76
CA SER A 495 25.58 -25.06 1.71
C SER A 495 26.77 -24.11 1.85
N ASP A 496 27.96 -24.51 1.40
CA ASP A 496 29.20 -23.73 1.59
C ASP A 496 29.09 -22.27 1.10
N PRO A 497 28.57 -21.97 -0.11
CA PRO A 497 28.45 -20.59 -0.58
C PRO A 497 27.48 -19.74 0.25
N VAL A 498 26.37 -20.34 0.69
CA VAL A 498 25.36 -19.66 1.52
C VAL A 498 25.93 -19.41 2.91
N ARG A 499 26.63 -20.39 3.48
CA ARG A 499 27.25 -20.31 4.81
C ARG A 499 28.31 -19.21 4.86
N GLU A 500 29.19 -19.13 3.88
CA GLU A 500 30.21 -18.07 3.78
C GLU A 500 29.58 -16.68 3.62
N ALA A 501 28.56 -16.55 2.78
CA ALA A 501 27.82 -15.31 2.61
C ALA A 501 27.10 -14.90 3.90
N LEU A 502 26.42 -15.83 4.58
CA LEU A 502 25.70 -15.58 5.82
C LEU A 502 26.64 -15.13 6.94
N LEU A 503 27.78 -15.82 7.13
CA LEU A 503 28.80 -15.41 8.08
C LEU A 503 29.33 -14.00 7.77
N THR A 504 29.54 -13.68 6.49
CA THR A 504 29.97 -12.33 6.06
C THR A 504 28.95 -11.26 6.47
N TYR A 505 27.66 -11.49 6.22
CA TYR A 505 26.61 -10.52 6.58
C TYR A 505 26.38 -10.44 8.09
N VAL A 506 26.46 -11.56 8.81
CA VAL A 506 26.41 -11.61 10.28
C VAL A 506 27.52 -10.77 10.89
N CYS A 507 28.77 -10.95 10.45
CA CYS A 507 29.90 -10.14 10.90
C CYS A 507 29.67 -8.66 10.61
N ARG A 508 29.12 -8.32 9.43
CA ARG A 508 28.79 -6.93 9.11
C ARG A 508 27.69 -6.38 10.03
N LEU A 509 26.64 -7.13 10.33
CA LEU A 509 25.61 -6.70 11.28
C LEU A 509 26.20 -6.39 12.65
N GLN A 510 27.06 -7.25 13.18
CA GLN A 510 27.76 -7.03 14.44
C GLN A 510 28.67 -5.79 14.40
N ILE A 511 29.41 -5.57 13.30
CA ILE A 511 30.27 -4.40 13.14
C ILE A 511 29.49 -3.09 13.06
N TYR A 512 28.37 -3.07 12.34
CA TYR A 512 27.63 -1.84 12.07
C TYR A 512 26.54 -1.53 13.09
N THR A 513 26.08 -2.52 13.87
CA THR A 513 24.91 -2.38 14.76
C THR A 513 25.09 -3.17 16.06
N ASP A 514 24.22 -2.95 17.06
CA ASP A 514 24.16 -3.81 18.26
C ASP A 514 23.33 -5.09 18.02
N THR A 515 23.72 -5.86 17.00
CA THR A 515 23.12 -7.18 16.72
C THR A 515 23.89 -8.28 17.42
N ARG A 516 23.23 -9.03 18.30
CA ARG A 516 23.80 -10.13 19.06
C ARG A 516 23.41 -11.46 18.42
N VAL A 517 24.41 -12.22 18.01
CA VAL A 517 24.23 -13.43 17.21
C VAL A 517 24.67 -14.66 17.97
N MET A 518 23.75 -15.62 18.13
CA MET A 518 24.07 -16.97 18.60
C MET A 518 24.03 -17.93 17.44
N THR A 519 25.07 -18.76 17.28
CA THR A 519 25.17 -19.73 16.19
C THR A 519 25.38 -21.13 16.75
N THR A 520 24.57 -22.10 16.37
CA THR A 520 24.83 -23.52 16.67
C THR A 520 25.36 -24.23 15.41
N SER A 521 26.29 -25.17 15.58
CA SER A 521 26.72 -26.05 14.50
C SER A 521 27.40 -27.32 15.01
N ARG A 522 27.73 -28.24 14.10
CA ARG A 522 28.75 -29.26 14.36
C ARG A 522 30.14 -28.61 14.50
N PRO A 523 31.07 -29.21 15.27
CA PRO A 523 32.46 -28.76 15.32
C PRO A 523 33.09 -28.92 13.94
N MET A 524 33.41 -27.80 13.30
CA MET A 524 33.99 -27.72 11.95
C MET A 524 35.01 -26.60 11.93
N GLU A 525 36.23 -26.88 11.48
CA GLU A 525 37.34 -25.91 11.47
C GLU A 525 37.00 -24.65 10.66
N SER A 526 36.27 -24.79 9.55
CA SER A 526 35.83 -23.68 8.70
C SER A 526 34.85 -22.72 9.38
N ILE A 527 34.13 -23.18 10.40
CA ILE A 527 33.22 -22.34 11.19
C ILE A 527 33.95 -21.82 12.43
N GLU A 528 34.68 -22.69 13.13
CA GLU A 528 35.41 -22.36 14.37
C GLU A 528 36.41 -21.22 14.19
N THR A 529 37.07 -21.14 13.03
CA THR A 529 38.02 -20.06 12.72
C THR A 529 37.36 -18.67 12.62
N SER A 530 36.04 -18.60 12.50
CA SER A 530 35.28 -17.35 12.45
C SER A 530 34.90 -16.81 13.84
N PHE A 531 35.10 -17.57 14.91
CA PHE A 531 34.64 -17.21 16.26
C PHE A 531 35.78 -17.26 17.31
N PRO A 532 35.89 -16.27 18.22
CA PRO A 532 36.82 -16.32 19.34
C PRO A 532 36.51 -17.46 20.33
N ARG A 533 37.54 -17.97 21.01
CA ARG A 533 37.38 -19.05 22.00
C ARG A 533 36.58 -18.64 23.23
N ASP A 534 36.75 -17.40 23.69
CA ASP A 534 36.05 -16.88 24.88
C ASP A 534 34.55 -16.64 24.63
N GLU A 535 34.13 -16.73 23.37
CA GLU A 535 32.74 -16.59 22.89
C GLU A 535 32.14 -17.96 22.51
N THR A 536 32.71 -19.07 23.00
CA THR A 536 32.32 -20.43 22.62
C THR A 536 31.71 -21.22 23.79
N LEU A 537 30.47 -21.69 23.64
CA LEU A 537 29.76 -22.55 24.60
C LEU A 537 29.51 -23.95 24.01
N LEU A 538 30.29 -24.93 24.45
CA LEU A 538 30.19 -26.30 23.93
C LEU A 538 28.88 -26.98 24.37
N ILE A 539 28.02 -27.30 23.40
CA ILE A 539 26.77 -28.02 23.60
C ILE A 539 27.04 -29.52 23.78
N ARG A 540 26.62 -30.02 24.95
CA ARG A 540 26.68 -31.43 25.34
C ARG A 540 25.28 -31.88 25.77
N ALA A 541 25.00 -33.18 25.67
CA ALA A 541 23.79 -33.70 26.30
C ALA A 541 24.04 -33.81 27.81
N ASP A 542 23.44 -32.88 28.55
CA ASP A 542 23.53 -32.86 30.01
C ASP A 542 22.84 -34.09 30.61
N PRO A 543 23.48 -34.82 31.55
CA PRO A 543 22.88 -36.00 32.17
C PRO A 543 21.55 -35.70 32.88
N GLY A 544 21.40 -34.52 33.49
CA GLY A 544 20.17 -34.10 34.15
C GLY A 544 19.04 -33.81 33.15
N ASP A 545 19.36 -33.18 32.01
CA ASP A 545 18.40 -32.99 30.92
C ASP A 545 17.97 -34.33 30.29
N VAL A 546 18.90 -35.27 30.12
CA VAL A 546 18.58 -36.62 29.64
C VAL A 546 17.69 -37.34 30.65
N GLU A 547 18.00 -37.26 31.94
CA GLU A 547 17.16 -37.84 32.99
C GLU A 547 15.74 -37.24 32.99
N CYS A 548 15.63 -35.92 32.93
CA CYS A 548 14.35 -35.20 32.86
C CYS A 548 13.53 -35.63 31.63
N TYR A 549 14.18 -35.77 30.47
CA TYR A 549 13.57 -36.30 29.25
C TYR A 549 13.04 -37.72 29.43
N LEU A 550 13.80 -38.61 30.08
CA LEU A 550 13.36 -39.97 30.37
C LEU A 550 12.15 -39.98 31.30
N ASP A 551 12.17 -39.18 32.38
CA ASP A 551 11.07 -39.08 33.35
C ASP A 551 9.77 -38.58 32.70
N GLY A 552 9.86 -37.60 31.79
CA GLY A 552 8.71 -37.14 31.00
C GLY A 552 8.06 -38.21 30.12
N ARG A 553 8.78 -39.31 29.84
CA ARG A 553 8.30 -40.44 29.04
C ARG A 553 7.87 -41.64 29.87
N LEU A 554 7.97 -41.59 31.21
CA LEU A 554 7.61 -42.70 32.09
C LEU A 554 6.19 -43.23 31.84
N SER A 555 5.23 -42.33 31.59
CA SER A 555 3.83 -42.69 31.29
C SER A 555 3.66 -43.58 30.06
N THR A 556 4.62 -43.52 29.12
CA THR A 556 4.61 -44.29 27.86
C THR A 556 5.23 -45.69 27.98
N LEU A 557 5.79 -46.02 29.14
CA LEU A 557 6.46 -47.29 29.40
C LEU A 557 5.49 -48.37 29.93
N PRO A 558 5.86 -49.67 29.83
CA PRO A 558 5.08 -50.76 30.39
C PRO A 558 4.80 -50.60 31.89
N GLN A 559 3.65 -51.12 32.34
CA GLN A 559 3.19 -50.97 33.73
C GLN A 559 4.20 -51.49 34.76
N CYS A 560 4.92 -52.58 34.46
CA CYS A 560 5.95 -53.12 35.34
C CYS A 560 7.11 -52.16 35.62
N VAL A 561 7.40 -51.21 34.74
CA VAL A 561 8.43 -50.18 34.93
C VAL A 561 7.85 -48.94 35.63
N ARG A 562 6.57 -48.64 35.39
CA ARG A 562 5.88 -47.50 36.02
C ARG A 562 5.61 -47.71 37.51
N ASP A 563 5.33 -48.94 37.90
CA ASP A 563 4.93 -49.29 39.26
C ASP A 563 6.13 -49.63 40.18
N ASP A 564 7.35 -49.69 39.64
CA ASP A 564 8.59 -50.02 40.36
C ASP A 564 9.64 -48.90 40.22
N ALA A 565 9.76 -48.09 41.28
CA ALA A 565 10.66 -46.94 41.31
C ALA A 565 12.15 -47.32 41.28
N ASP A 566 12.52 -48.46 41.88
CA ASP A 566 13.90 -48.93 41.92
C ASP A 566 14.32 -49.48 40.55
N LEU A 567 13.42 -50.22 39.89
CA LEU A 567 13.60 -50.66 38.51
C LEU A 567 13.71 -49.47 37.55
N TRP A 568 12.86 -48.45 37.70
CA TRP A 568 12.95 -47.26 36.86
C TRP A 568 14.30 -46.54 37.03
N LYS A 569 14.79 -46.41 38.28
CA LYS A 569 16.10 -45.82 38.57
C LYS A 569 17.25 -46.59 37.90
N GLU A 570 17.23 -47.93 37.94
CA GLU A 570 18.24 -48.75 37.26
C GLU A 570 18.18 -48.60 35.74
N VAL A 571 16.96 -48.62 35.17
CA VAL A 571 16.74 -48.43 33.73
C VAL A 571 17.26 -47.08 33.26
N LYS A 572 16.96 -46.00 33.99
CA LYS A 572 17.48 -44.66 33.68
C LYS A 572 19.00 -44.62 33.68
N ALA A 573 19.63 -45.15 34.73
CA ALA A 573 21.09 -45.16 34.85
C ALA A 573 21.75 -45.86 33.64
N ARG A 574 21.24 -47.03 33.25
CA ARG A 574 21.75 -47.77 32.08
C ARG A 574 21.50 -47.03 30.76
N ILE A 575 20.34 -46.38 30.59
CA ILE A 575 20.05 -45.61 29.36
C ILE A 575 20.96 -44.39 29.28
N ILE A 576 21.19 -43.67 30.38
CA ILE A 576 22.08 -42.51 30.43
C ILE A 576 23.52 -42.93 30.06
N GLU A 577 24.01 -44.03 30.64
CA GLU A 577 25.32 -44.61 30.33
C GLU A 577 25.41 -45.03 28.85
N ALA A 578 24.43 -45.77 28.33
CA ALA A 578 24.41 -46.27 26.96
C ALA A 578 24.18 -45.17 25.91
N ALA A 579 23.43 -44.12 26.26
CA ALA A 579 23.21 -42.96 25.41
C ALA A 579 24.51 -42.19 25.18
N ASN A 580 25.46 -42.25 26.13
CA ASN A 580 26.78 -41.62 26.07
C ASN A 580 26.71 -40.18 25.53
N GLY A 581 25.81 -39.38 26.10
CA GLY A 581 25.62 -37.99 25.71
C GLY A 581 24.88 -37.76 24.38
N SER A 582 24.00 -38.68 23.95
CA SER A 582 23.20 -38.56 22.73
C SER A 582 21.70 -38.80 22.99
N PHE A 583 20.87 -37.76 22.82
CA PHE A 583 19.42 -37.84 22.99
C PHE A 583 18.73 -38.84 22.03
N PRO A 584 19.11 -38.92 20.73
CA PRO A 584 18.56 -39.93 19.82
C PRO A 584 18.80 -41.36 20.29
N LYS A 585 19.98 -41.67 20.88
CA LYS A 585 20.26 -42.99 21.44
C LYS A 585 19.37 -43.27 22.66
N GLY A 586 19.21 -42.29 23.56
CA GLY A 586 18.27 -42.40 24.68
C GLY A 586 16.83 -42.71 24.23
N ARG A 587 16.35 -41.99 23.19
CA ARG A 587 15.04 -42.26 22.57
C ARG A 587 14.97 -43.66 21.95
N TYR A 588 16.01 -44.10 21.25
CA TYR A 588 16.09 -45.42 20.64
C TYR A 588 15.89 -46.54 21.68
N TYR A 589 16.59 -46.46 22.82
CA TYR A 589 16.48 -47.44 23.90
C TYR A 589 15.09 -47.47 24.57
N LEU A 590 14.33 -46.36 24.54
CA LEU A 590 12.94 -46.34 24.99
C LEU A 590 11.98 -47.03 24.00
N THR A 591 12.23 -46.92 22.69
CA THR A 591 11.38 -47.53 21.65
C THR A 591 11.59 -49.03 21.46
N PHE A 592 12.81 -49.54 21.65
CA PHE A 592 13.14 -50.95 21.41
C PHE A 592 12.70 -51.93 22.51
N ARG A 593 12.03 -51.44 23.57
CA ARG A 593 11.41 -52.27 24.62
C ARG A 593 9.93 -52.61 24.33
N LYS A 594 9.43 -52.31 23.13
CA LYS A 594 8.06 -52.66 22.69
C LYS A 594 7.96 -54.05 22.04
N GLU A 595 9.08 -54.71 21.77
CA GLU A 595 9.17 -56.14 21.43
C GLU A 595 9.77 -56.89 22.61
#